data_AF-A0A1C7MVY5-F1
#
_entry.id   AF-A0A1C7MVY5-F1
#
_cell.length_a   1.000
_cell.length_b   1.000
_cell.length_c   1.000
_cell.angle_alpha   90.00
_cell.angle_beta   90.00
_cell.angle_gamma   90.00
#
_symmetry.space_group_name_H-M   'P 1'
#
loop_
_entity.id
_entity.type
_entity.pdbx_description
1 polymer ?
#
loop_
_entity_poly.entity_id
_entity_poly.type
_entity_poly.pdbx_seq_one_letter_code
_entity_poly.pdbx_strand_id
1 'polypeptide(L)'
;MDNSNNSVPEQPLHPSVIEFMTQLSRVFQTQADISVNNTARPPTIQLQRPEPYDGSRNVWKIDGWIRSIERLQDYYGWDDTHTFRFARTLLSGRAEAWFSS
;
A
#
# COMPACT_ATOMS: atom_id res chain seq x y z
N MET A 1 -7.97 38.36 45.57
CA MET A 1 -8.92 37.25 45.37
C MET A 1 -9.47 37.49 43.98
N ASP A 2 -8.80 37.02 42.93
CA ASP A 2 -9.21 37.37 41.56
C ASP A 2 -8.96 36.15 40.69
N ASN A 3 -9.94 35.26 40.73
CA ASN A 3 -9.97 34.02 39.97
C ASN A 3 -10.49 34.35 38.56
N SER A 4 -9.58 34.51 37.60
CA SER A 4 -9.94 34.75 36.19
C SER A 4 -10.49 33.47 35.56
N ASN A 5 -11.81 33.27 35.67
CA ASN A 5 -12.55 32.26 34.93
C ASN A 5 -12.48 32.58 33.43
N ASN A 6 -11.54 31.95 32.74
CA ASN A 6 -11.46 31.98 31.28
C ASN A 6 -12.51 30.99 30.73
N SER A 7 -13.73 31.47 30.54
CA SER A 7 -14.80 30.72 29.86
C SER A 7 -14.43 30.60 28.38
N VAL A 8 -13.82 29.48 28.00
CA VAL A 8 -13.64 29.11 26.59
C VAL A 8 -15.03 29.02 25.95
N PRO A 9 -15.36 29.78 24.90
CA PRO A 9 -16.64 29.62 24.23
C PRO A 9 -16.64 28.27 23.52
N GLU A 10 -17.48 27.33 23.99
CA GLU A 10 -17.77 26.10 23.26
C GLU A 10 -18.41 26.47 21.94
N GLN A 11 -17.61 26.47 20.87
CA GLN A 11 -18.13 26.67 19.53
C GLN A 11 -19.09 25.51 19.23
N PRO A 12 -20.35 25.78 18.86
CA PRO A 12 -21.26 24.73 18.48
C PRO A 12 -20.66 24.01 17.27
N LEU A 13 -20.40 22.71 17.42
CA LEU A 13 -19.85 21.86 16.38
C LEU A 13 -20.63 22.11 15.08
N HIS A 14 -19.93 22.62 14.07
CA HIS A 14 -20.55 22.97 12.80
C HIS A 14 -21.17 21.69 12.18
N PRO A 15 -22.39 21.75 11.61
CA PRO A 15 -23.08 20.57 11.09
C PRO A 15 -22.24 19.73 10.12
N SER A 16 -21.36 20.37 9.36
CA SER A 16 -20.45 19.69 8.44
C SER A 16 -19.40 18.81 9.13
N VAL A 17 -18.96 19.18 10.34
CA VAL A 17 -18.02 18.36 11.14
C VAL A 17 -18.72 17.11 11.64
N ILE A 18 -19.98 17.25 12.07
CA ILE A 18 -20.82 16.12 12.50
C ILE A 18 -21.06 15.17 11.32
N GLU A 19 -21.40 15.72 10.15
CA GLU A 19 -21.61 14.92 8.93
C GLU A 19 -20.32 14.21 8.50
N PHE A 20 -19.18 14.91 8.52
CA PHE A 20 -17.88 14.32 8.21
C PHE A 20 -17.51 13.18 9.16
N MET A 21 -17.67 13.37 10.48
CA MET A 21 -17.40 12.33 11.47
C MET A 21 -18.36 11.14 11.34
N THR A 22 -19.62 11.40 10.94
CA THR A 22 -20.60 10.35 10.67
C THR A 22 -20.22 9.54 9.43
N GLN A 23 -19.75 10.21 8.37
CA GLN A 23 -19.28 9.54 7.16
C GLN A 23 -18.02 8.70 7.43
N LEU A 24 -17.04 9.25 8.16
CA LEU A 24 -15.84 8.49 8.58
C LEU A 24 -16.22 7.27 9.41
N SER A 25 -17.11 7.43 10.39
CA SER A 25 -17.57 6.31 11.24
C SER A 25 -18.23 5.22 10.41
N ARG A 26 -19.04 5.57 9.39
CA ARG A 26 -19.64 4.59 8.48
C ARG A 26 -18.59 3.85 7.63
N VAL A 27 -17.57 4.54 7.14
CA VAL A 27 -16.49 3.91 6.35
C VAL A 27 -15.72 2.89 7.20
N PHE A 28 -15.40 3.24 8.46
CA PHE A 28 -14.74 2.31 9.38
C PHE A 28 -15.66 1.15 9.80
N GLN A 29 -16.94 1.41 10.07
CA GLN A 29 -17.90 0.37 10.43
C GLN A 29 -18.15 -0.62 9.29
N THR A 30 -18.17 -0.15 8.04
CA THR A 30 -18.33 -1.02 6.86
C THR A 30 -17.16 -1.98 6.68
N GLN A 31 -15.96 -1.64 7.18
CA GLN A 31 -14.83 -2.58 7.20
C GLN A 31 -14.95 -3.63 8.31
N ALA A 32 -15.66 -3.34 9.41
CA ALA A 32 -15.83 -4.29 10.52
C ALA A 32 -16.87 -5.38 10.21
N ASP A 33 -17.95 -5.05 9.50
CA ASP A 33 -19.04 -6.00 9.23
C ASP A 33 -18.76 -6.98 8.07
N ILE A 34 -17.73 -6.74 7.25
CA ILE A 34 -17.30 -7.70 6.20
C ILE A 34 -16.56 -8.91 6.81
N SER A 35 -16.23 -8.89 8.11
CA SER A 35 -15.34 -9.87 8.73
C SER A 35 -16.00 -10.93 9.62
N VAL A 36 -17.34 -11.07 9.61
CA VAL A 36 -18.05 -11.91 10.60
C VAL A 36 -18.12 -13.41 10.24
N ASN A 37 -17.81 -13.84 9.01
CA ASN A 37 -18.04 -15.24 8.61
C ASN A 37 -16.81 -16.09 8.28
N ASN A 38 -15.59 -15.63 8.53
CA ASN A 38 -14.43 -16.51 8.47
C ASN A 38 -13.54 -16.24 9.67
N THR A 39 -13.11 -17.31 10.33
CA THR A 39 -11.97 -17.35 11.25
C THR A 39 -10.72 -16.84 10.49
N ALA A 40 -10.63 -15.52 10.36
CA ALA A 40 -9.69 -14.86 9.48
C ALA A 40 -8.34 -14.84 10.19
N ARG A 41 -7.52 -15.84 9.84
CA ARG A 41 -6.06 -15.69 9.82
C ARG A 41 -5.77 -14.26 9.32
N PRO A 42 -4.92 -13.47 10.01
CA PRO A 42 -4.57 -12.14 9.53
C PRO A 42 -4.26 -12.24 8.04
N PRO A 43 -4.76 -11.32 7.18
CA PRO A 43 -4.58 -11.43 5.75
C PRO A 43 -3.10 -11.63 5.54
N THR A 44 -2.74 -12.85 5.09
CA THR A 44 -1.36 -13.11 4.73
C THR A 44 -1.19 -12.24 3.50
N ILE A 45 -0.54 -11.09 3.67
CA ILE A 45 -0.22 -10.18 2.58
C ILE A 45 0.76 -10.94 1.71
N GLN A 46 0.24 -11.79 0.84
CA GLN A 46 1.01 -12.39 -0.23
C GLN A 46 1.27 -11.22 -1.17
N LEU A 47 2.49 -10.71 -1.14
CA LEU A 47 2.90 -9.71 -2.11
C LEU A 47 2.64 -10.29 -3.50
N GLN A 48 1.79 -9.61 -4.25
CA GLN A 48 1.47 -10.01 -5.61
C GLN A 48 2.77 -10.07 -6.42
N ARG A 49 2.99 -11.17 -7.13
CA ARG A 49 4.16 -11.32 -7.99
C ARG A 49 4.15 -10.18 -9.02
N PRO A 50 5.27 -9.44 -9.19
CA PRO A 50 5.38 -8.40 -10.20
C PRO A 50 5.15 -8.96 -11.59
N GLU A 51 4.53 -8.16 -12.45
CA GLU A 51 4.36 -8.50 -13.85
C GLU A 51 5.73 -8.61 -14.55
N PRO A 52 5.89 -9.53 -15.51
CA PRO A 52 7.10 -9.61 -16.31
C PRO A 52 7.39 -8.31 -17.07
N TYR A 53 8.65 -7.91 -17.11
CA TYR A 53 9.09 -6.76 -17.90
C TYR A 53 9.47 -7.19 -19.32
N ASP A 54 8.75 -6.65 -20.30
CA ASP A 54 8.85 -6.98 -21.72
C ASP A 54 9.94 -6.18 -22.48
N GLY A 55 10.53 -5.18 -21.84
CA GLY A 55 11.43 -4.21 -22.46
C GLY A 55 10.74 -2.95 -22.97
N SER A 56 9.53 -2.65 -22.51
CA SER A 56 8.82 -1.39 -22.78
C SER A 56 9.63 -0.18 -22.31
N ARG A 57 9.86 0.79 -23.20
CA ARG A 57 10.61 2.04 -22.89
C ARG A 57 9.78 3.10 -22.18
N ASN A 58 8.81 2.67 -21.39
CA ASN A 58 7.97 3.56 -20.59
C ASN A 58 8.58 3.68 -19.19
N VAL A 59 9.02 4.89 -18.84
CA VAL A 59 9.67 5.20 -17.55
C VAL A 59 8.81 4.76 -16.36
N TRP A 60 7.50 5.01 -16.40
CA TRP A 60 6.59 4.64 -15.33
C TRP A 60 6.46 3.13 -15.13
N LYS A 61 6.54 2.36 -16.23
CA LYS A 61 6.53 0.89 -16.15
C LYS A 61 7.84 0.36 -15.55
N ILE A 62 8.97 0.95 -15.93
CA ILE A 62 10.29 0.59 -15.41
C ILE A 62 10.35 0.88 -13.90
N ASP A 63 9.99 2.09 -13.49
CA ASP A 63 9.98 2.48 -12.08
C ASP A 63 9.03 1.61 -11.25
N GLY A 64 7.83 1.33 -11.77
CA GLY A 64 6.86 0.46 -11.12
C GLY A 64 7.39 -0.97 -10.95
N TRP A 65 8.07 -1.49 -11.97
CA TRP A 65 8.68 -2.82 -11.94
C TRP A 65 9.82 -2.90 -10.92
N ILE A 66 10.73 -1.92 -10.93
CA ILE A 66 11.86 -1.83 -9.97
C ILE A 66 11.33 -1.80 -8.53
N ARG A 67 10.40 -0.89 -8.22
CA ARG A 67 9.82 -0.78 -6.85
C ARG A 67 9.13 -2.06 -6.40
N SER A 68 8.56 -2.82 -7.33
CA SER A 68 7.91 -4.09 -7.01
C SER A 68 8.92 -5.17 -6.64
N ILE A 69 10.10 -5.18 -7.28
CA ILE A 69 11.21 -6.08 -6.93
C ILE A 69 11.83 -5.66 -5.59
N GLU A 70 12.11 -4.37 -5.39
CA GLU A 70 12.65 -3.84 -4.13
C GLU A 70 11.74 -4.18 -2.93
N ARG A 71 10.42 -4.02 -3.09
CA ARG A 71 9.46 -4.40 -2.04
C ARG A 71 9.53 -5.89 -1.70
N LEU A 72 9.73 -6.76 -2.68
CA LEU A 72 9.88 -8.19 -2.44
C LEU A 72 11.22 -8.51 -1.78
N GLN A 73 12.29 -7.84 -2.21
CA GLN A 73 13.60 -7.95 -1.58
C GLN A 73 13.51 -7.61 -0.09
N ASP A 74 12.91 -6.48 0.25
CA ASP A 74 12.72 -6.04 1.63
C ASP A 74 11.86 -7.00 2.44
N TYR A 75 10.76 -7.49 1.85
CA TYR A 75 9.82 -8.38 2.53
C TYR A 75 10.40 -9.77 2.82
N TYR A 76 11.14 -10.34 1.87
CA TYR A 76 11.75 -11.65 2.02
C TYR A 76 13.17 -11.61 2.59
N GLY A 77 13.75 -10.42 2.78
CA GLY A 77 15.12 -10.24 3.24
C GLY A 77 16.15 -10.86 2.28
N TRP A 78 15.92 -10.72 0.97
CA TRP A 78 16.81 -11.31 -0.04
C TRP A 78 18.13 -10.53 -0.16
N ASP A 79 19.22 -11.28 -0.37
CA ASP A 79 20.49 -10.70 -0.78
C ASP A 79 20.45 -10.29 -2.26
N ASP A 80 21.40 -9.44 -2.67
CA ASP A 80 21.45 -8.93 -4.03
C ASP A 80 21.53 -10.06 -5.07
N THR A 81 22.20 -11.18 -4.73
CA THR A 81 22.30 -12.35 -5.61
C THR A 81 20.93 -12.98 -5.86
N HIS A 82 20.15 -13.21 -4.80
CA HIS A 82 18.83 -13.81 -4.92
C HIS A 82 17.85 -12.85 -5.59
N THR A 83 17.88 -11.56 -5.24
CA THR A 83 17.08 -10.52 -5.90
C THR A 83 17.38 -10.46 -7.39
N PHE A 84 18.65 -10.50 -7.80
CA PHE A 84 19.05 -10.52 -9.20
C PHE A 84 18.54 -11.77 -9.93
N ARG A 85 18.70 -12.96 -9.32
CA ARG A 85 18.19 -14.21 -9.90
C ARG A 85 16.69 -14.15 -10.10
N PHE A 86 15.96 -13.61 -9.13
CA PHE A 86 14.51 -13.43 -9.22
C PHE A 86 14.13 -12.42 -10.30
N ALA A 87 14.73 -11.22 -10.30
CA ALA A 87 14.49 -10.19 -11.30
C ALA A 87 14.72 -10.70 -12.73
N ARG A 88 15.76 -11.52 -12.94
CA ARG A 88 16.04 -12.18 -14.22
C ARG A 88 14.90 -13.08 -14.68
N THR A 89 14.25 -13.82 -13.76
CA THR A 89 13.10 -14.68 -14.12
C THR A 89 11.86 -13.89 -14.53
N LEU A 90 11.83 -12.59 -14.25
CA LEU A 90 10.74 -11.69 -14.63
C LEU A 90 11.03 -10.92 -15.92
N LEU A 91 12.17 -11.14 -16.58
CA LEU A 91 12.42 -10.58 -17.90
C LEU A 91 11.69 -11.41 -18.95
N SER A 92 11.12 -10.73 -19.94
CA SER A 92 10.50 -11.36 -21.10
C SER A 92 10.73 -10.53 -22.37
N GLY A 93 10.48 -11.12 -23.53
CA GLY A 93 10.47 -10.42 -24.80
C GLY A 93 11.80 -9.73 -25.12
N ARG A 94 11.75 -8.40 -25.34
CA ARG A 94 12.93 -7.63 -25.72
C ARG A 94 13.93 -7.52 -24.57
N ALA A 95 13.46 -7.43 -23.33
CA ALA A 95 14.34 -7.32 -22.17
C ALA A 95 15.14 -8.62 -21.97
N GLU A 96 14.49 -9.77 -22.12
CA GLU A 96 15.16 -11.07 -22.06
C GLU A 96 16.16 -11.25 -23.21
N ALA A 97 15.77 -10.89 -24.44
CA ALA A 97 16.65 -10.95 -25.61
C ALA A 97 17.90 -10.07 -25.45
N TRP A 98 17.76 -8.88 -24.85
CA TRP A 98 18.89 -7.99 -24.57
C TRP A 98 19.79 -8.52 -23.45
N PHE A 99 19.23 -9.19 -22.44
CA PHE A 99 20.01 -9.75 -21.33
C PHE A 99 20.78 -11.02 -21.73
N SER A 100 20.24 -11.78 -22.68
CA SER A 100 20.83 -13.04 -23.16
C SER A 100 21.78 -12.88 -24.35
N SER A 101 21.86 -11.69 -24.95
CA SER A 101 22.80 -11.34 -26.02
C SER A 101 24.19 -11.02 -25.48
#